data_AF-K0KKQ3-F1
#
_entry.id   AF-K0KKQ3-F1
#
_cell.length_a   1.000
_cell.length_b   1.000
_cell.length_c   1.000
_cell.angle_alpha   90.00
_cell.angle_beta   90.00
_cell.angle_gamma   90.00
#
_symmetry.space_group_name_H-M   'P 1'
#
loop_
_entity.id
_entity.type
_entity.pdbx_description
1 polymer ?
#
loop_
_entity_poly.entity_id
_entity_poly.type
_entity_poly.pdbx_seq_one_letter_code
_entity_poly.pdbx_strand_id
1 'polypeptide(L)'
;MRQVIKTLLRSIVPIISIVIPILTTFTLIETTNNSQFSKDIYALKVDFRNVSFYNFVQPQRDFWQWSRNLTLEDSGLSEIYTFGLRGYCKGYIDQFTDDYTTTYCSGINTTYDQMNPESIWYQDIYDIGDQNPLNQNQTWFLKFPLHVPNFTGAYYKRSLKISYYGILVGDILSAIASVIYIIRFINPFYLQGPLIQAIGSLVSIFSLIAFLAGGGVATKLFADTKLGFKRGSGIYRILGTWGSTKFWLFLWFAISLQVVMLFWIIIMGCLVDDTEEYLIRVDDAQKKRARKKRKATDPFDLEKQEFSFPKEKKKSDSKGKKNSKSSYK
;
A
#
# COMPACT_ATOMS: atom_id res chain seq x y z
N MET A 1 -10.86 31.95 -13.94
CA MET A 1 -11.27 30.57 -14.29
C MET A 1 -10.08 29.60 -14.41
N ARG A 2 -9.10 29.82 -15.30
CA ARG A 2 -7.93 28.89 -15.46
C ARG A 2 -7.08 28.69 -14.19
N GLN A 3 -6.83 29.72 -13.40
CA GLN A 3 -6.09 29.59 -12.13
C GLN A 3 -6.85 28.76 -11.08
N VAL A 4 -8.18 28.95 -10.98
CA VAL A 4 -9.03 28.17 -10.06
C VAL A 4 -8.99 26.68 -10.41
N ILE A 5 -9.07 26.36 -11.70
CA ILE A 5 -8.96 24.97 -12.20
C ILE A 5 -7.58 24.38 -11.85
N LYS A 6 -6.48 25.14 -12.04
CA LYS A 6 -5.13 24.67 -11.67
C LYS A 6 -4.99 24.41 -10.16
N THR A 7 -5.56 25.27 -9.31
CA THR A 7 -5.52 25.08 -7.85
C THR A 7 -6.34 23.86 -7.42
N LEU A 8 -7.54 23.67 -7.99
CA LEU A 8 -8.37 22.49 -7.73
C LEU A 8 -7.66 21.18 -8.16
N LEU A 9 -7.04 21.17 -9.33
CA LEU A 9 -6.27 20.01 -9.81
C LEU A 9 -5.05 19.71 -8.92
N ARG A 10 -4.41 20.75 -8.36
CA ARG A 10 -3.27 20.61 -7.42
C ARG A 10 -3.70 20.11 -6.03
N SER A 11 -4.92 20.40 -5.57
CA SER A 11 -5.43 19.89 -4.28
C SER A 11 -5.78 18.40 -4.27
N ILE A 12 -5.93 17.76 -5.42
CA ILE A 12 -6.30 16.33 -5.49
C ILE A 12 -5.18 15.43 -4.91
N VAL A 13 -3.92 15.73 -5.21
CA VAL A 13 -2.76 14.94 -4.73
C VAL A 13 -2.68 14.88 -3.20
N PRO A 14 -2.67 16.01 -2.45
CA PRO A 14 -2.58 15.95 -1.00
C PRO A 14 -3.81 15.25 -0.38
N ILE A 15 -5.02 15.45 -0.92
CA ILE A 15 -6.23 14.79 -0.43
C ILE A 15 -6.11 13.27 -0.58
N ILE A 16 -5.78 12.79 -1.79
CA ILE A 16 -5.61 11.36 -2.02
C ILE A 16 -4.48 10.80 -1.15
N SER A 17 -3.36 11.52 -1.04
CA SER A 17 -2.22 11.07 -0.23
C SER A 17 -2.59 10.83 1.23
N ILE A 18 -3.47 11.65 1.83
CA ILE A 18 -3.92 11.48 3.22
C ILE A 18 -4.84 10.27 3.38
N VAL A 19 -5.70 10.01 2.39
CA VAL A 19 -6.69 8.93 2.46
C VAL A 19 -6.02 7.55 2.43
N ILE A 20 -4.92 7.40 1.68
CA ILE A 20 -4.21 6.12 1.51
C ILE A 20 -3.72 5.55 2.85
N PRO A 21 -2.87 6.24 3.66
CA PRO A 21 -2.41 5.73 4.93
C PRO A 21 -3.55 5.51 5.92
N ILE A 22 -4.62 6.31 5.87
CA ILE A 22 -5.80 6.08 6.71
C ILE A 22 -6.46 4.73 6.38
N LEU A 23 -6.69 4.45 5.10
CA LEU A 23 -7.28 3.19 4.65
C LEU A 23 -6.38 1.99 4.98
N THR A 24 -5.07 2.09 4.78
CA THR A 24 -4.13 1.00 5.10
C THR A 24 -3.95 0.83 6.59
N THR A 25 -4.00 1.91 7.38
CA THR A 25 -4.07 1.83 8.84
C THR A 25 -5.31 1.04 9.27
N PHE A 26 -6.48 1.24 8.66
CA PHE A 26 -7.66 0.42 8.98
C PHE A 26 -7.47 -1.07 8.65
N THR A 27 -6.65 -1.42 7.65
CA THR A 27 -6.32 -2.83 7.38
C THR A 27 -5.34 -3.43 8.39
N LEU A 28 -4.54 -2.60 9.07
CA LEU A 28 -3.56 -2.98 10.07
C LEU A 28 -4.11 -2.92 11.50
N ILE A 29 -5.15 -2.12 11.75
CA ILE A 29 -5.83 -2.06 13.04
C ILE A 29 -6.51 -3.41 13.28
N GLU A 30 -5.93 -4.15 14.21
CA GLU A 30 -6.45 -5.45 14.64
C GLU A 30 -7.66 -5.29 15.55
N THR A 31 -8.47 -6.33 15.54
CA THR A 31 -9.57 -6.52 16.47
C THR A 31 -9.07 -6.67 17.89
N THR A 32 -9.45 -5.73 18.75
CA THR A 32 -9.58 -6.01 20.17
C THR A 32 -11.03 -6.39 20.45
N ASN A 33 -11.29 -7.19 21.48
CA ASN A 33 -12.62 -7.76 21.80
C ASN A 33 -13.78 -6.73 21.87
N ASN A 34 -13.49 -5.42 21.94
CA ASN A 34 -14.46 -4.38 22.24
C ASN A 34 -14.91 -3.49 21.08
N SER A 35 -14.35 -3.58 19.86
CA SER A 35 -14.81 -2.73 18.75
C SER A 35 -15.51 -3.52 17.64
N GLN A 36 -16.82 -3.29 17.48
CA GLN A 36 -17.65 -3.86 16.39
C GLN A 36 -17.03 -3.63 15.00
N PHE A 37 -16.34 -2.51 14.79
CA PHE A 37 -15.75 -2.17 13.50
C PHE A 37 -14.59 -3.09 13.09
N SER A 38 -13.86 -3.65 14.06
CA SER A 38 -12.70 -4.50 13.78
C SER A 38 -13.02 -6.00 13.82
N LYS A 39 -14.17 -6.42 14.40
CA LYS A 39 -14.63 -7.83 14.37
C LYS A 39 -14.69 -8.41 12.96
N ASP A 40 -14.84 -7.54 11.97
CA ASP A 40 -14.91 -7.84 10.55
C ASP A 40 -13.65 -7.43 9.77
N ILE A 41 -12.43 -7.53 10.30
CA ILE A 41 -11.21 -7.22 9.52
C ILE A 41 -10.29 -8.45 9.47
N TYR A 42 -10.88 -9.59 9.10
CA TYR A 42 -10.16 -10.85 8.87
C TYR A 42 -10.02 -11.14 7.39
N ALA A 43 -8.87 -11.67 7.00
CA ALA A 43 -8.54 -11.97 5.61
C ALA A 43 -9.13 -13.32 5.15
N LEU A 44 -9.19 -14.29 6.05
CA LEU A 44 -9.68 -15.66 5.81
C LEU A 44 -10.64 -16.09 6.92
N LYS A 45 -11.70 -16.81 6.52
CA LYS A 45 -12.62 -17.49 7.43
C LYS A 45 -12.59 -19.00 7.12
N VAL A 46 -12.43 -19.82 8.15
CA VAL A 46 -12.47 -21.28 8.10
C VAL A 46 -13.66 -21.74 8.95
N ASP A 47 -14.59 -22.46 8.31
CA ASP A 47 -15.83 -22.94 8.92
C ASP A 47 -15.73 -24.47 9.12
N PHE A 48 -15.83 -24.88 10.37
CA PHE A 48 -15.75 -26.26 10.85
C PHE A 48 -17.11 -26.85 11.22
N ARG A 49 -18.20 -26.10 11.02
CA ARG A 49 -19.54 -26.56 11.42
C ARG A 49 -19.91 -27.87 10.77
N ASN A 50 -20.48 -28.78 11.56
CA ASN A 50 -20.96 -30.09 11.12
C ASN A 50 -19.89 -30.95 10.41
N VAL A 51 -18.61 -30.69 10.68
CA VAL A 51 -17.52 -31.51 10.16
C VAL A 51 -17.26 -32.65 11.14
N SER A 52 -17.31 -33.89 10.63
CA SER A 52 -16.92 -35.07 11.41
C SER A 52 -15.41 -35.04 11.70
N PHE A 53 -15.06 -35.30 12.96
CA PHE A 53 -13.68 -35.38 13.43
C PHE A 53 -12.85 -36.37 12.62
N TYR A 54 -13.44 -37.52 12.25
CA TYR A 54 -12.79 -38.55 11.46
C TYR A 54 -12.32 -38.06 10.07
N ASN A 55 -13.04 -37.12 9.48
CA ASN A 55 -12.63 -36.56 8.20
C ASN A 55 -11.37 -35.72 8.38
N PHE A 56 -11.29 -34.94 9.47
CA PHE A 56 -10.23 -33.98 9.70
C PHE A 56 -8.98 -34.54 10.39
N VAL A 57 -9.09 -35.62 11.15
CA VAL A 57 -7.94 -36.25 11.78
C VAL A 57 -7.98 -37.75 11.51
N GLN A 58 -6.90 -38.28 10.92
CA GLN A 58 -6.74 -39.72 10.73
C GLN A 58 -6.39 -40.36 12.07
N PRO A 59 -7.33 -41.04 12.77
CA PRO A 59 -7.04 -41.64 14.06
C PRO A 59 -6.27 -42.96 13.87
N GLN A 60 -5.45 -43.36 14.84
CA GLN A 60 -4.99 -44.75 14.93
C GLN A 60 -6.18 -45.72 15.03
N ARG A 61 -5.98 -46.97 14.60
CA ARG A 61 -7.05 -48.00 14.50
C ARG A 61 -7.88 -48.15 15.78
N ASP A 62 -7.26 -48.04 16.94
CA ASP A 62 -7.93 -48.22 18.24
C ASP A 62 -8.81 -47.02 18.62
N PHE A 63 -8.54 -45.85 18.05
CA PHE A 63 -9.30 -44.61 18.22
C PHE A 63 -10.48 -44.47 17.23
N TRP A 64 -10.60 -45.41 16.29
CA TRP A 64 -11.51 -45.29 15.15
C TRP A 64 -12.99 -45.47 15.51
N GLN A 65 -13.28 -46.28 16.52
CA GLN A 65 -14.67 -46.53 16.95
C GLN A 65 -15.26 -45.33 17.72
N TRP A 66 -14.43 -44.61 18.47
CA TRP A 66 -14.85 -43.45 19.27
C TRP A 66 -14.95 -42.15 18.47
N SER A 67 -14.03 -41.95 17.52
CA SER A 67 -13.96 -40.72 16.70
C SER A 67 -15.01 -40.61 15.59
N ARG A 68 -15.73 -41.70 15.26
CA ARG A 68 -16.70 -41.75 14.15
C ARG A 68 -17.91 -40.85 14.33
N ASN A 69 -18.37 -40.67 15.57
CA ASN A 69 -19.58 -39.89 15.87
C ASN A 69 -19.26 -38.49 16.40
N LEU A 70 -17.98 -38.15 16.53
CA LEU A 70 -17.52 -36.89 17.10
C LEU A 70 -17.51 -35.82 16.00
N THR A 71 -18.08 -34.65 16.27
CA THR A 71 -17.85 -33.47 15.43
C THR A 71 -16.56 -32.76 15.83
N LEU A 72 -16.08 -31.83 15.00
CA LEU A 72 -14.95 -30.97 15.38
C LEU A 72 -15.26 -30.10 16.61
N GLU A 73 -16.51 -29.68 16.75
CA GLU A 73 -16.98 -28.90 17.91
C GLU A 73 -16.92 -29.73 19.19
N ASP A 74 -17.41 -30.97 19.14
CA ASP A 74 -17.34 -31.93 20.25
C ASP A 74 -15.89 -32.29 20.62
N SER A 75 -14.95 -32.12 19.68
CA SER A 75 -13.51 -32.30 19.91
C SER A 75 -12.83 -31.09 20.56
N GLY A 76 -13.57 -30.00 20.75
CA GLY A 76 -13.10 -28.77 21.36
C GLY A 76 -12.61 -27.68 20.42
N LEU A 77 -12.72 -27.89 19.12
CA LEU A 77 -12.49 -26.82 18.16
C LEU A 77 -13.69 -25.87 18.14
N SER A 78 -13.42 -24.60 17.86
CA SER A 78 -14.50 -23.64 17.61
C SER A 78 -15.13 -23.87 16.24
N GLU A 79 -16.40 -23.49 16.11
CA GLU A 79 -17.14 -23.61 14.85
C GLU A 79 -16.49 -22.80 13.71
N ILE A 80 -15.98 -21.61 14.04
CA ILE A 80 -15.37 -20.70 13.07
C ILE A 80 -14.05 -20.18 13.59
N TYR A 81 -13.05 -20.18 12.70
CA TYR A 81 -11.79 -19.49 12.87
C TYR A 81 -11.64 -18.40 11.81
N THR A 82 -11.24 -17.21 12.23
CA THR A 82 -10.94 -16.09 11.34
C THR A 82 -9.48 -15.69 11.47
N PHE A 83 -8.73 -15.66 10.37
CA PHE A 83 -7.29 -15.38 10.35
C PHE A 83 -7.00 -14.05 9.66
N GLY A 84 -6.22 -13.21 10.34
CA GLY A 84 -5.73 -11.93 9.86
C GLY A 84 -4.24 -11.97 9.57
N LEU A 85 -3.62 -10.80 9.41
CA LEU A 85 -2.18 -10.70 9.15
C LEU A 85 -1.32 -10.94 10.39
N ARG A 86 -1.83 -10.60 11.58
CA ARG A 86 -1.09 -10.65 12.84
C ARG A 86 -1.94 -11.10 14.06
N GLY A 87 -3.26 -11.27 13.88
CA GLY A 87 -4.15 -11.93 14.83
C GLY A 87 -5.08 -12.99 14.22
N TYR A 88 -5.68 -13.82 15.05
CA TYR A 88 -6.80 -14.68 14.72
C TYR A 88 -7.92 -14.51 15.76
N CYS A 89 -9.15 -14.80 15.38
CA CYS A 89 -10.22 -15.03 16.34
C CYS A 89 -10.89 -16.37 16.11
N LYS A 90 -11.56 -16.85 17.14
CA LYS A 90 -12.42 -18.01 17.11
C LYS A 90 -13.76 -17.68 17.74
N GLY A 91 -14.80 -18.41 17.33
CA GLY A 91 -16.15 -18.16 17.77
C GLY A 91 -17.15 -19.16 17.21
N TYR A 92 -18.43 -18.86 17.41
CA TYR A 92 -19.56 -19.67 17.00
C TYR A 92 -20.55 -18.82 16.20
N ILE A 93 -21.44 -19.49 15.46
CA ILE A 93 -22.63 -18.83 14.90
C ILE A 93 -23.75 -18.95 15.90
N ASP A 94 -24.30 -17.81 16.29
CA ASP A 94 -25.51 -17.80 17.11
C ASP A 94 -26.67 -18.38 16.30
N GLN A 95 -27.25 -19.47 16.80
CA GLN A 95 -28.32 -20.23 16.13
C GLN A 95 -29.59 -19.40 15.91
N PHE A 96 -29.77 -18.29 16.64
CA PHE A 96 -30.96 -17.44 16.54
C PHE A 96 -30.80 -16.29 15.57
N THR A 97 -29.58 -15.76 15.41
CA THR A 97 -29.30 -14.59 14.58
C THR A 97 -28.52 -14.92 13.30
N ASP A 98 -27.96 -16.13 13.20
CA ASP A 98 -26.98 -16.54 12.17
C ASP A 98 -25.74 -15.62 12.15
N ASP A 99 -25.51 -14.86 13.22
CA ASP A 99 -24.39 -13.94 13.36
C ASP A 99 -23.18 -14.63 14.00
N TYR A 100 -22.00 -14.34 13.46
CA TYR A 100 -20.73 -14.80 14.04
C TYR A 100 -20.44 -14.06 15.35
N THR A 101 -20.49 -14.79 16.45
CA THR A 101 -20.13 -14.30 17.78
C THR A 101 -18.72 -14.76 18.14
N THR A 102 -17.84 -13.79 18.37
CA THR A 102 -16.45 -14.04 18.72
C THR A 102 -16.30 -14.39 20.20
N THR A 103 -15.67 -15.53 20.50
CA THR A 103 -15.40 -15.96 21.88
C THR A 103 -13.98 -15.61 22.32
N TYR A 104 -13.02 -15.63 21.40
CA TYR A 104 -11.64 -15.31 21.68
C TYR A 104 -10.96 -14.67 20.47
N CYS A 105 -10.11 -13.68 20.74
CA CYS A 105 -9.20 -13.10 19.78
C CYS A 105 -7.79 -13.09 20.35
N SER A 106 -6.83 -13.46 19.52
CA SER A 106 -5.42 -13.38 19.88
C SER A 106 -5.01 -11.91 20.03
N GLY A 107 -4.27 -11.58 21.09
CA GLY A 107 -3.83 -10.21 21.35
C GLY A 107 -2.76 -9.70 20.37
N ILE A 108 -2.45 -8.40 20.48
CA ILE A 108 -1.48 -7.69 19.61
C ILE A 108 -0.04 -8.25 19.72
N ASN A 109 0.25 -8.98 20.80
CA ASN A 109 1.55 -9.59 21.08
C ASN A 109 1.68 -11.03 20.56
N THR A 110 0.70 -11.54 19.82
CA THR A 110 0.78 -12.88 19.25
C THR A 110 1.93 -12.96 18.25
N THR A 111 2.83 -13.91 18.49
CA THR A 111 3.97 -14.13 17.58
C THR A 111 3.49 -14.90 16.35
N TYR A 112 4.16 -14.72 15.20
CA TYR A 112 3.85 -15.52 14.00
C TYR A 112 3.96 -17.04 14.24
N ASP A 113 4.70 -17.46 15.26
CA ASP A 113 4.76 -18.87 15.64
C ASP A 113 3.47 -19.36 16.30
N GLN A 114 2.82 -18.50 17.09
CA GLN A 114 1.50 -18.75 17.71
C GLN A 114 0.35 -18.63 16.71
N MET A 115 0.58 -18.01 15.55
CA MET A 115 -0.42 -17.90 14.48
C MET A 115 -0.50 -19.11 13.55
N ASN A 116 0.28 -20.17 13.81
CA ASN A 116 0.20 -21.39 13.01
C ASN A 116 -1.16 -22.08 13.25
N PRO A 117 -2.02 -22.23 12.22
CA PRO A 117 -3.36 -22.79 12.39
C PRO A 117 -3.34 -24.17 13.06
N GLU A 118 -2.34 -24.98 12.72
CA GLU A 118 -2.14 -26.31 13.31
C GLU A 118 -1.90 -26.23 14.83
N SER A 119 -1.04 -25.33 15.31
CA SER A 119 -0.80 -25.20 16.76
C SER A 119 -2.02 -24.64 17.49
N ILE A 120 -2.76 -23.74 16.85
CA ILE A 120 -4.00 -23.18 17.41
C ILE A 120 -5.02 -24.29 17.63
N TRP A 121 -5.23 -25.14 16.64
CA TRP A 121 -6.20 -26.24 16.76
C TRP A 121 -5.76 -27.32 17.75
N TYR A 122 -4.48 -27.68 17.80
CA TYR A 122 -4.00 -28.60 18.85
C TYR A 122 -4.22 -28.02 20.25
N GLN A 123 -3.93 -26.73 20.42
CA GLN A 123 -4.10 -26.07 21.71
C GLN A 123 -5.58 -26.03 22.11
N ASP A 124 -6.48 -25.72 21.19
CA ASP A 124 -7.92 -25.72 21.46
C ASP A 124 -8.44 -27.11 21.88
N ILE A 125 -7.99 -28.18 21.21
CA ILE A 125 -8.35 -29.55 21.60
C ILE A 125 -7.79 -29.92 22.98
N TYR A 126 -6.57 -29.47 23.29
CA TYR A 126 -5.89 -29.73 24.55
C TYR A 126 -6.50 -28.96 25.73
N ASP A 127 -6.86 -27.69 25.53
CA ASP A 127 -7.35 -26.78 26.57
C ASP A 127 -8.71 -27.19 27.15
N ILE A 128 -9.46 -28.09 26.48
CA ILE A 128 -10.71 -28.66 27.01
C ILE A 128 -10.47 -29.67 28.15
N GLY A 129 -9.24 -30.15 28.33
CA GLY A 129 -8.88 -30.98 29.48
C GLY A 129 -9.68 -32.28 29.56
N ASP A 130 -9.88 -32.80 30.78
CA ASP A 130 -10.44 -34.13 31.07
C ASP A 130 -11.90 -34.35 30.60
N GLN A 131 -12.56 -33.31 30.10
CA GLN A 131 -13.92 -33.39 29.56
C GLN A 131 -13.97 -33.90 28.12
N ASN A 132 -12.83 -33.97 27.43
CA ASN A 132 -12.76 -34.45 26.05
C ASN A 132 -12.33 -35.93 25.99
N PRO A 133 -13.06 -36.81 25.27
CA PRO A 133 -12.64 -38.20 25.06
C PRO A 133 -11.26 -38.36 24.39
N LEU A 134 -10.69 -37.28 23.83
CA LEU A 134 -9.35 -37.24 23.23
C LEU A 134 -8.21 -36.98 24.25
N ASN A 135 -8.52 -36.60 25.49
CA ASN A 135 -7.54 -36.04 26.44
C ASN A 135 -6.70 -37.08 27.21
N GLN A 136 -6.96 -38.38 27.04
CA GLN A 136 -6.12 -39.42 27.64
C GLN A 136 -4.87 -39.67 26.79
N ASN A 137 -3.87 -38.79 26.90
CA ASN A 137 -2.50 -39.02 26.44
C ASN A 137 -2.29 -39.32 24.94
N GLN A 138 -3.15 -38.86 24.01
CA GLN A 138 -3.03 -39.23 22.58
C GLN A 138 -3.17 -38.07 21.56
N THR A 139 -3.25 -36.82 22.00
CA THR A 139 -3.33 -35.63 21.10
C THR A 139 -2.11 -35.48 20.17
N TRP A 140 -0.96 -36.08 20.50
CA TRP A 140 0.26 -36.12 19.69
C TRP A 140 0.19 -37.08 18.49
N PHE A 141 -0.84 -37.93 18.41
CA PHE A 141 -1.10 -38.80 17.25
C PHE A 141 -2.03 -38.18 16.22
N LEU A 142 -2.69 -37.08 16.57
CA LEU A 142 -3.53 -36.35 15.65
C LEU A 142 -2.61 -35.77 14.57
N LYS A 143 -2.78 -36.21 13.32
CA LYS A 143 -2.11 -35.63 12.18
C LYS A 143 -3.17 -34.93 11.35
N PHE A 144 -3.20 -33.61 11.40
CA PHE A 144 -4.05 -32.86 10.50
C PHE A 144 -3.55 -33.12 9.07
N PRO A 145 -4.36 -33.75 8.22
CA PRO A 145 -4.01 -34.05 6.84
C PRO A 145 -4.20 -32.78 6.01
N LEU A 146 -3.47 -31.72 6.37
CA LEU A 146 -3.50 -30.44 5.69
C LEU A 146 -2.70 -30.58 4.40
N HIS A 147 -3.35 -31.14 3.38
CA HIS A 147 -2.97 -30.92 1.98
C HIS A 147 -3.36 -29.50 1.52
N VAL A 148 -3.63 -28.59 2.46
CA VAL A 148 -3.83 -27.18 2.17
C VAL A 148 -2.44 -26.60 1.93
N PRO A 149 -2.09 -26.28 0.67
CA PRO A 149 -0.77 -25.78 0.37
C PRO A 149 -0.53 -24.54 1.21
N ASN A 150 0.66 -24.41 1.79
CA ASN A 150 1.15 -23.15 2.32
C ASN A 150 0.38 -22.57 3.54
N PHE A 151 -0.58 -23.31 4.11
CA PHE A 151 -1.36 -22.87 5.27
C PHE A 151 -0.79 -23.33 6.63
N THR A 152 0.32 -24.07 6.61
CA THR A 152 1.07 -24.45 7.82
C THR A 152 2.57 -24.25 7.64
N GLY A 153 3.30 -24.28 8.76
CA GLY A 153 4.76 -24.33 8.76
C GLY A 153 5.47 -23.03 8.35
N ALA A 154 6.71 -23.16 7.88
CA ALA A 154 7.61 -22.03 7.66
C ALA A 154 7.14 -21.09 6.53
N TYR A 155 6.50 -21.62 5.50
CA TYR A 155 6.00 -20.82 4.37
C TYR A 155 4.89 -19.87 4.82
N TYR A 156 3.90 -20.38 5.57
CA TYR A 156 2.80 -19.59 6.11
C TYR A 156 3.33 -18.42 6.96
N LYS A 157 4.21 -18.74 7.92
CA LYS A 157 4.84 -17.76 8.82
C LYS A 157 5.62 -16.69 8.06
N ARG A 158 6.43 -17.09 7.06
CA ARG A 158 7.19 -16.14 6.23
C ARG A 158 6.25 -15.26 5.41
N SER A 159 5.19 -15.84 4.84
CA SER A 159 4.23 -15.11 4.02
C SER A 159 3.44 -14.09 4.84
N LEU A 160 2.99 -14.45 6.05
CA LEU A 160 2.38 -13.50 6.99
C LEU A 160 3.33 -12.36 7.35
N LYS A 161 4.59 -12.69 7.70
CA LYS A 161 5.62 -11.67 7.99
C LYS A 161 5.81 -10.70 6.84
N ILE A 162 6.03 -11.21 5.63
CA ILE A 162 6.22 -10.39 4.43
C ILE A 162 4.97 -9.54 4.16
N SER A 163 3.78 -10.12 4.33
CA SER A 163 2.52 -9.41 4.12
C SER A 163 2.35 -8.25 5.09
N TYR A 164 2.46 -8.52 6.39
CA TYR A 164 2.31 -7.53 7.44
C TYR A 164 3.38 -6.44 7.36
N TYR A 165 4.67 -6.80 7.32
CA TYR A 165 5.74 -5.81 7.25
C TYR A 165 5.75 -5.06 5.92
N GLY A 166 5.38 -5.70 4.80
CA GLY A 166 5.24 -5.03 3.51
C GLY A 166 4.16 -3.95 3.54
N ILE A 167 2.98 -4.26 4.10
CA ILE A 167 1.90 -3.30 4.25
C ILE A 167 2.28 -2.20 5.24
N LEU A 168 2.87 -2.54 6.39
CA LEU A 168 3.31 -1.56 7.40
C LEU A 168 4.38 -0.59 6.86
N VAL A 169 5.40 -1.09 6.17
CA VAL A 169 6.44 -0.24 5.56
C VAL A 169 5.82 0.62 4.46
N GLY A 170 4.93 0.05 3.64
CA GLY A 170 4.18 0.80 2.63
C GLY A 170 3.39 1.96 3.23
N ASP A 171 2.71 1.71 4.37
CA ASP A 171 1.91 2.67 5.11
C ASP A 171 2.75 3.82 5.68
N ILE A 172 3.86 3.51 6.35
CA ILE A 172 4.80 4.50 6.88
C ILE A 172 5.37 5.38 5.74
N LEU A 173 5.81 4.76 4.64
CA LEU A 173 6.32 5.51 3.48
C LEU A 173 5.23 6.37 2.84
N SER A 174 3.98 5.89 2.79
CA SER A 174 2.84 6.66 2.29
C SER A 174 2.55 7.88 3.17
N ALA A 175 2.60 7.71 4.50
CA ALA A 175 2.45 8.82 5.44
C ALA A 175 3.57 9.86 5.28
N ILE A 176 4.82 9.43 5.10
CA ILE A 176 5.95 10.35 4.82
C ILE A 176 5.73 11.11 3.50
N ALA A 177 5.32 10.41 2.43
CA ALA A 177 5.00 11.04 1.16
C ALA A 177 3.87 12.07 1.30
N SER A 178 2.83 11.75 2.09
CA SER A 178 1.71 12.64 2.39
C SER A 178 2.17 13.93 3.04
N VAL A 179 3.05 13.85 4.05
CA VAL A 179 3.64 15.03 4.70
C VAL A 179 4.38 15.90 3.69
N ILE A 180 5.17 15.30 2.80
CA ILE A 180 5.88 16.05 1.74
C ILE A 180 4.89 16.77 0.81
N TYR A 181 3.82 16.10 0.37
CA TYR A 181 2.80 16.70 -0.50
C TYR A 181 2.01 17.81 0.20
N ILE A 182 1.68 17.65 1.48
CA ILE A 182 1.00 18.67 2.29
C ILE A 182 1.88 19.90 2.49
N ILE A 183 3.15 19.71 2.87
CA ILE A 183 4.10 20.82 3.05
C ILE A 183 4.24 21.61 1.75
N ARG A 184 4.33 20.92 0.61
CA ARG A 184 4.38 21.55 -0.70
C ARG A 184 3.09 22.33 -1.03
N PHE A 185 1.93 21.78 -0.66
CA PHE A 185 0.64 22.43 -0.89
C PHE A 185 0.49 23.73 -0.07
N ILE A 186 0.90 23.71 1.20
CA ILE A 186 0.77 24.87 2.12
C ILE A 186 1.79 25.96 1.80
N ASN A 187 3.05 25.58 1.53
CA ASN A 187 4.15 26.52 1.32
C ASN A 187 4.71 26.45 -0.10
N PRO A 188 3.94 26.92 -1.10
CA PRO A 188 4.35 26.85 -2.50
C PRO A 188 5.54 27.76 -2.83
N PHE A 189 6.03 28.62 -1.92
CA PHE A 189 7.17 29.52 -2.14
C PHE A 189 8.48 29.02 -1.55
N TYR A 190 8.45 28.18 -0.50
CA TYR A 190 9.65 27.74 0.22
C TYR A 190 10.22 26.41 -0.32
N LEU A 191 9.40 25.61 -1.02
CA LEU A 191 9.75 24.28 -1.54
C LEU A 191 9.40 24.12 -3.04
N GLN A 192 9.73 25.11 -3.88
CA GLN A 192 9.53 25.04 -5.34
C GLN A 192 10.52 24.12 -6.08
N GLY A 193 11.45 23.49 -5.37
CA GLY A 193 12.47 22.66 -6.00
C GLY A 193 11.87 21.42 -6.68
N PRO A 194 12.14 21.16 -7.98
CA PRO A 194 11.76 19.90 -8.64
C PRO A 194 12.30 18.67 -7.89
N LEU A 195 13.39 18.84 -7.14
CA LEU A 195 13.97 17.82 -6.26
C LEU A 195 13.01 17.32 -5.18
N ILE A 196 12.23 18.20 -4.54
CA ILE A 196 11.30 17.80 -3.46
C ILE A 196 10.14 16.99 -4.03
N GLN A 197 9.63 17.38 -5.21
CA GLN A 197 8.63 16.59 -5.93
C GLN A 197 9.17 15.21 -6.31
N ALA A 198 10.41 15.16 -6.82
CA ALA A 198 11.06 13.91 -7.17
C ALA A 198 11.21 12.99 -5.94
N ILE A 199 11.63 13.54 -4.79
CA ILE A 199 11.73 12.79 -3.53
C ILE A 199 10.36 12.25 -3.10
N GLY A 200 9.32 13.08 -3.07
CA GLY A 200 7.96 12.63 -2.70
C GLY A 200 7.43 11.53 -3.63
N SER A 201 7.69 11.66 -4.93
CA SER A 201 7.31 10.66 -5.94
C SER A 201 8.06 9.35 -5.77
N LEU A 202 9.38 9.41 -5.50
CA LEU A 202 10.21 8.23 -5.24
C LEU A 202 9.74 7.49 -3.97
N VAL A 203 9.50 8.21 -2.88
CA VAL A 203 8.96 7.63 -1.63
C VAL A 203 7.60 6.97 -1.89
N SER A 204 6.73 7.61 -2.68
CA SER A 204 5.42 7.06 -3.06
C SER A 204 5.53 5.81 -3.95
N ILE A 205 6.52 5.72 -4.84
CA ILE A 205 6.82 4.52 -5.63
C ILE A 205 7.29 3.38 -4.72
N PHE A 206 8.22 3.64 -3.79
CA PHE A 206 8.66 2.62 -2.84
C PHE A 206 7.52 2.14 -1.94
N SER A 207 6.65 3.04 -1.51
CA SER A 207 5.41 2.70 -0.79
C SER A 207 4.52 1.77 -1.61
N LEU A 208 4.29 2.08 -2.90
CA LEU A 208 3.49 1.23 -3.79
C LEU A 208 4.11 -0.16 -3.96
N ILE A 209 5.43 -0.26 -4.15
CA ILE A 209 6.13 -1.54 -4.27
C ILE A 209 5.95 -2.37 -2.99
N ALA A 210 6.09 -1.74 -1.82
CA ALA A 210 5.89 -2.41 -0.53
C ALA A 210 4.44 -2.90 -0.35
N PHE A 211 3.45 -2.09 -0.71
CA PHE A 211 2.04 -2.50 -0.69
C PHE A 211 1.73 -3.63 -1.67
N LEU A 212 2.25 -3.58 -2.90
CA LEU A 212 2.04 -4.64 -3.89
C LEU A 212 2.71 -5.95 -3.45
N ALA A 213 3.91 -5.89 -2.87
CA ALA A 213 4.58 -7.06 -2.33
C ALA A 213 3.79 -7.63 -1.13
N GLY A 214 3.43 -6.80 -0.16
CA GLY A 214 2.70 -7.24 1.04
C GLY A 214 1.29 -7.74 0.73
N GLY A 215 0.50 -6.94 0.02
CA GLY A 215 -0.87 -7.27 -0.37
C GLY A 215 -0.94 -8.40 -1.39
N GLY A 216 0.02 -8.50 -2.31
CA GLY A 216 0.11 -9.61 -3.26
C GLY A 216 0.42 -10.94 -2.58
N VAL A 217 1.38 -10.97 -1.64
CA VAL A 217 1.70 -12.17 -0.86
C VAL A 217 0.51 -12.56 0.02
N ALA A 218 -0.16 -11.61 0.68
CA ALA A 218 -1.37 -11.89 1.46
C ALA A 218 -2.47 -12.50 0.58
N THR A 219 -2.76 -11.86 -0.55
CA THR A 219 -3.79 -12.33 -1.50
C THR A 219 -3.50 -13.74 -1.97
N LYS A 220 -2.25 -14.04 -2.34
CA LYS A 220 -1.83 -15.37 -2.76
C LYS A 220 -1.97 -16.39 -1.63
N LEU A 221 -1.46 -16.07 -0.44
CA LEU A 221 -1.52 -16.96 0.73
C LEU A 221 -2.96 -17.38 1.04
N PHE A 222 -3.86 -16.41 1.15
CA PHE A 222 -5.24 -16.66 1.50
C PHE A 222 -6.06 -17.23 0.34
N ALA A 223 -5.74 -16.91 -0.92
CA ALA A 223 -6.33 -17.55 -2.09
C ALA A 223 -5.95 -19.03 -2.17
N ASP A 224 -4.67 -19.37 -2.01
CA ASP A 224 -4.19 -20.76 -2.01
C ASP A 224 -4.84 -21.55 -0.87
N THR A 225 -4.93 -20.94 0.31
CA THR A 225 -5.59 -21.52 1.48
C THR A 225 -7.08 -21.77 1.22
N LYS A 226 -7.78 -20.74 0.72
CA LYS A 226 -9.19 -20.85 0.34
C LYS A 226 -9.39 -21.94 -0.69
N LEU A 227 -8.52 -22.04 -1.70
CA LEU A 227 -8.58 -23.09 -2.72
C LEU A 227 -8.29 -24.48 -2.14
N GLY A 228 -7.37 -24.58 -1.19
CA GLY A 228 -7.08 -25.82 -0.47
C GLY A 228 -8.30 -26.33 0.29
N PHE A 229 -9.02 -25.45 0.99
CA PHE A 229 -10.27 -25.80 1.66
C PHE A 229 -11.47 -25.93 0.70
N LYS A 230 -11.53 -25.16 -0.40
CA LYS A 230 -12.60 -25.25 -1.42
C LYS A 230 -12.53 -26.55 -2.24
N ARG A 231 -11.32 -27.02 -2.55
CA ARG A 231 -11.08 -28.39 -3.07
C ARG A 231 -11.42 -29.46 -2.02
N GLY A 232 -11.59 -29.05 -0.76
CA GLY A 232 -12.08 -29.81 0.40
C GLY A 232 -13.60 -29.91 0.57
N SER A 233 -14.40 -29.53 -0.43
CA SER A 233 -15.80 -30.03 -0.54
C SER A 233 -15.89 -31.56 -0.72
N GLY A 234 -14.74 -32.23 -0.92
CA GLY A 234 -14.57 -33.68 -0.83
C GLY A 234 -14.24 -34.17 0.59
N ILE A 235 -12.96 -34.47 0.85
CA ILE A 235 -12.49 -35.35 1.95
C ILE A 235 -12.71 -34.77 3.36
N TYR A 236 -12.58 -33.45 3.56
CA TYR A 236 -12.61 -32.81 4.89
C TYR A 236 -13.92 -32.11 5.23
N ARG A 237 -14.75 -31.77 4.23
CA ARG A 237 -15.99 -30.98 4.36
C ARG A 237 -15.82 -29.62 5.08
N ILE A 238 -14.59 -29.10 5.17
CA ILE A 238 -14.28 -27.80 5.77
C ILE A 238 -14.40 -26.71 4.70
N LEU A 239 -15.12 -25.63 5.04
CA LEU A 239 -15.31 -24.51 4.12
C LEU A 239 -14.36 -23.35 4.45
N GLY A 240 -13.41 -23.10 3.55
CA GLY A 240 -12.59 -21.88 3.57
C GLY A 240 -13.23 -20.80 2.70
N THR A 241 -13.50 -19.64 3.28
CA THR A 241 -14.01 -18.45 2.57
C THR A 241 -13.06 -17.28 2.76
N TRP A 242 -13.18 -16.29 1.88
CA TRP A 242 -12.59 -14.99 2.21
C TRP A 242 -13.23 -14.53 3.52
N GLY A 243 -12.41 -13.95 4.39
CA GLY A 243 -12.95 -13.26 5.56
C GLY A 243 -13.73 -12.02 5.13
N SER A 244 -13.85 -11.05 6.01
CA SER A 244 -14.60 -9.84 5.69
C SER A 244 -14.07 -9.14 4.45
N THR A 245 -15.00 -8.89 3.52
CA THR A 245 -14.75 -8.12 2.29
C THR A 245 -14.13 -6.75 2.57
N LYS A 246 -14.37 -6.18 3.76
CA LYS A 246 -13.86 -4.85 4.16
C LYS A 246 -12.33 -4.80 4.14
N PHE A 247 -11.64 -5.83 4.66
CA PHE A 247 -10.17 -5.88 4.66
C PHE A 247 -9.61 -5.78 3.24
N TRP A 248 -10.10 -6.66 2.35
CA TRP A 248 -9.65 -6.71 0.96
C TRP A 248 -10.02 -5.44 0.18
N LEU A 249 -11.20 -4.89 0.45
CA LEU A 249 -11.66 -3.65 -0.15
C LEU A 249 -10.75 -2.49 0.24
N PHE A 250 -10.49 -2.28 1.54
CA PHE A 250 -9.63 -1.19 1.98
C PHE A 250 -8.20 -1.32 1.46
N LEU A 251 -7.62 -2.53 1.50
CA LEU A 251 -6.26 -2.77 1.02
C LEU A 251 -6.12 -2.47 -0.48
N TRP A 252 -6.97 -3.09 -1.32
CA TRP A 252 -6.88 -2.93 -2.77
C TRP A 252 -7.36 -1.56 -3.24
N PHE A 253 -8.30 -0.93 -2.52
CA PHE A 253 -8.72 0.44 -2.80
C PHE A 253 -7.59 1.43 -2.49
N ALA A 254 -6.86 1.27 -1.39
CA ALA A 254 -5.70 2.10 -1.08
C ALA A 254 -4.57 1.94 -2.12
N ILE A 255 -4.27 0.70 -2.55
CA ILE A 255 -3.31 0.44 -3.63
C ILE A 255 -3.76 1.14 -4.93
N SER A 256 -5.04 1.03 -5.27
CA SER A 256 -5.59 1.66 -6.48
C SER A 256 -5.49 3.18 -6.42
N LEU A 257 -5.80 3.78 -5.27
CA LEU A 257 -5.64 5.22 -5.04
C LEU A 257 -4.18 5.66 -5.17
N GLN A 258 -3.22 4.88 -4.66
CA GLN A 258 -1.78 5.16 -4.80
C GLN A 258 -1.35 5.18 -6.28
N VAL A 259 -1.84 4.21 -7.08
CA VAL A 259 -1.57 4.17 -8.53
C VAL A 259 -2.16 5.39 -9.23
N VAL A 260 -3.43 5.73 -8.93
CA VAL A 260 -4.11 6.90 -9.50
C VAL A 260 -3.38 8.18 -9.14
N MET A 261 -2.93 8.33 -7.89
CA MET A 261 -2.15 9.48 -7.43
C MET A 261 -0.85 9.63 -8.20
N LEU A 262 -0.07 8.54 -8.36
CA LEU A 262 1.18 8.57 -9.12
C LEU A 262 0.95 8.92 -10.60
N PHE A 263 -0.08 8.34 -11.21
CA PHE A 263 -0.46 8.67 -12.59
C PHE A 263 -0.85 10.14 -12.73
N TRP A 264 -1.58 10.68 -11.75
CA TRP A 264 -1.96 12.09 -11.69
C TRP A 264 -0.75 13.02 -11.58
N ILE A 265 0.24 12.65 -10.75
CA ILE A 265 1.50 13.41 -10.62
C ILE A 265 2.25 13.46 -11.96
N ILE A 266 2.29 12.36 -12.71
CA ILE A 266 2.92 12.29 -14.04
C ILE A 266 2.18 13.20 -15.03
N ILE A 267 0.85 13.09 -15.10
CA ILE A 267 0.02 13.93 -15.97
C ILE A 267 0.25 15.42 -15.68
N MET A 268 0.25 15.80 -14.40
CA MET A 268 0.45 17.19 -14.01
C MET A 268 1.87 17.67 -14.30
N GLY A 269 2.89 16.81 -14.14
CA GLY A 269 4.26 17.12 -14.55
C GLY A 269 4.34 17.43 -16.06
N CYS A 270 3.77 16.56 -16.89
CA CYS A 270 3.79 16.74 -18.35
C CYS A 270 2.94 17.93 -18.84
N LEU A 271 1.78 18.21 -18.23
CA LEU A 271 0.88 19.27 -18.71
C LEU A 271 1.20 20.67 -18.16
N VAL A 272 1.83 20.77 -16.98
CA VAL A 272 2.01 22.05 -16.27
C VAL A 272 3.39 22.66 -16.52
N ASP A 273 4.46 21.87 -16.64
CA ASP A 273 5.82 22.40 -16.83
C ASP A 273 5.96 23.15 -18.17
N ASP A 274 5.34 22.66 -19.24
CA ASP A 274 5.35 23.32 -20.56
C ASP A 274 4.68 24.70 -20.55
N THR A 275 3.73 24.95 -19.62
CA THR A 275 3.06 26.27 -19.55
C THR A 275 3.77 27.27 -18.65
N GLU A 276 4.42 26.84 -17.57
CA GLU A 276 5.19 27.76 -16.70
C GLU A 276 6.49 28.19 -17.36
N GLU A 277 7.22 27.29 -18.04
CA GLU A 277 8.44 27.66 -18.76
C GLU A 277 8.15 28.61 -19.93
N TYR A 278 7.03 28.39 -20.63
CA TYR A 278 6.58 29.30 -21.69
C TYR A 278 6.22 30.69 -21.14
N LEU A 279 5.51 30.77 -20.01
CA LEU A 279 5.13 32.05 -19.39
C LEU A 279 6.35 32.84 -18.88
N ILE A 280 7.33 32.15 -18.28
CA ILE A 280 8.58 32.78 -17.83
C ILE A 280 9.38 33.30 -19.03
N ARG A 281 9.50 32.51 -20.12
CA ARG A 281 10.17 32.97 -21.36
C ARG A 281 9.48 34.17 -21.99
N VAL A 282 8.14 34.21 -21.97
CA VAL A 282 7.36 35.34 -22.51
C VAL A 282 7.52 36.59 -21.63
N ASP A 283 7.48 36.46 -20.31
CA ASP A 283 7.69 37.59 -19.39
C ASP A 283 9.12 38.15 -19.47
N ASP A 284 10.13 37.28 -19.56
CA ASP A 284 11.52 37.70 -19.80
C ASP A 284 11.70 38.36 -21.17
N ALA A 285 11.03 37.88 -22.21
CA ALA A 285 11.02 38.52 -23.52
C ALA A 285 10.34 39.89 -23.48
N GLN A 286 9.25 40.05 -22.72
CA GLN A 286 8.57 41.34 -22.54
C GLN A 286 9.42 42.32 -21.71
N LYS A 287 10.04 41.88 -20.61
CA LYS A 287 10.97 42.69 -19.81
C LYS A 287 12.18 43.13 -20.62
N LYS A 288 12.75 42.26 -21.46
CA LYS A 288 13.83 42.62 -22.40
C LYS A 288 13.37 43.67 -23.41
N ARG A 289 12.16 43.55 -23.98
CA ARG A 289 11.59 44.56 -24.90
C ARG A 289 11.33 45.90 -24.21
N ALA A 290 10.81 45.89 -22.98
CA ALA A 290 10.59 47.10 -22.19
C ALA A 290 11.90 47.83 -21.85
N ARG A 291 12.96 47.09 -21.48
CA ARG A 291 14.31 47.64 -21.26
C ARG A 291 14.91 48.22 -22.56
N LYS A 292 14.69 47.58 -23.71
CA LYS A 292 15.15 48.09 -25.02
C LYS A 292 14.43 49.37 -25.43
N LYS A 293 13.12 49.49 -25.17
CA LYS A 293 12.36 50.74 -25.39
C LYS A 293 12.86 51.89 -24.51
N ARG A 294 13.11 51.65 -23.21
CA ARG A 294 13.64 52.70 -22.31
C ARG A 294 15.01 53.23 -22.74
N LYS A 295 15.90 52.38 -23.27
CA LYS A 295 17.19 52.81 -23.82
C LYS A 295 17.09 53.56 -25.15
N ALA A 296 15.98 53.45 -25.88
CA ALA A 296 15.74 54.18 -27.13
C ALA A 296 14.98 55.50 -26.91
N THR A 297 14.57 55.79 -25.67
CA THR A 297 13.84 57.00 -25.27
C THR A 297 14.59 57.72 -24.16
N ASP A 298 15.92 57.69 -24.22
CA ASP A 298 16.76 58.57 -23.40
C ASP A 298 16.82 59.94 -24.12
N PRO A 299 16.26 61.03 -23.56
CA PRO A 299 16.19 62.32 -24.24
C PRO A 299 17.56 62.97 -24.48
N PHE A 300 18.63 62.44 -23.88
CA PHE A 300 19.97 63.03 -23.92
C PHE A 300 20.79 62.71 -25.18
N ASP A 301 20.33 61.80 -26.05
CA ASP A 301 21.02 61.48 -27.32
C ASP A 301 20.42 62.19 -28.54
N LEU A 302 19.27 62.88 -28.39
CA LEU A 302 18.70 63.69 -29.47
C LEU A 302 19.33 65.10 -29.57
N GLU A 303 20.04 65.56 -28.54
CA GLU A 303 20.74 66.87 -28.56
C GLU A 303 22.18 66.80 -29.12
N LYS A 304 22.64 65.61 -29.55
CA LYS A 304 23.97 65.45 -30.19
C LYS A 304 23.93 65.23 -31.70
N GLN A 305 22.76 65.32 -32.34
CA GLN A 305 22.62 65.12 -33.78
C GLN A 305 22.54 66.40 -34.63
N GLU A 306 22.63 67.59 -34.02
CA GLU A 306 22.85 68.85 -34.72
C GLU A 306 24.18 69.47 -34.27
N PHE A 307 25.31 68.96 -34.78
CA PHE A 307 26.56 69.72 -35.03
C PHE A 307 27.65 68.77 -35.53
N SER A 308 27.44 68.17 -36.69
CA SER A 308 28.52 67.56 -37.47
C SER A 308 28.99 68.54 -38.54
N PHE A 309 29.94 69.39 -38.17
CA PHE A 309 30.71 70.17 -39.15
C PHE A 309 31.45 69.22 -40.12
N PRO A 310 31.54 69.58 -41.42
CA PRO A 310 32.25 68.78 -42.41
C PRO A 310 33.75 68.79 -42.09
N LYS A 311 34.30 67.64 -41.68
CA LYS A 311 35.75 67.47 -41.56
C LYS A 311 36.38 67.40 -42.94
N GLU A 312 37.17 68.41 -43.20
CA GLU A 312 38.06 68.62 -44.33
C GLU A 312 38.99 67.41 -44.54
N LYS A 313 39.11 67.00 -45.81
CA LYS A 313 40.00 65.94 -46.29
C LYS A 313 41.46 66.31 -46.02
N LYS A 314 42.14 65.54 -45.17
CA LYS A 314 43.60 65.38 -45.28
C LYS A 314 43.93 64.00 -45.83
N LYS A 315 44.34 64.00 -47.11
CA LYS A 315 45.15 62.95 -47.72
C LYS A 315 46.44 62.80 -46.91
N SER A 316 46.74 61.58 -46.50
CA SER A 316 48.10 61.17 -46.15
C SER A 316 48.24 59.72 -46.57
N ASP A 317 48.93 59.55 -47.69
CA ASP A 317 49.47 58.29 -48.16
C ASP A 317 50.40 57.70 -47.10
N SER A 318 50.19 56.44 -46.73
CA SER A 318 51.29 55.59 -46.30
C SER A 318 50.96 54.12 -46.53
N LYS A 319 51.70 53.55 -47.47
CA LYS A 319 51.80 52.16 -47.84
C LYS A 319 52.28 51.31 -46.65
N GLY A 320 51.76 50.09 -46.50
CA GLY A 320 52.41 49.11 -45.62
C GLY A 320 51.72 47.76 -45.47
N LYS A 321 52.08 46.82 -46.37
CA LYS A 321 52.25 45.35 -46.18
C LYS A 321 51.25 44.59 -45.27
N LYS A 322 50.45 43.68 -45.84
CA LYS A 322 50.72 42.21 -45.96
C LYS A 322 51.04 41.48 -44.64
N ASN A 323 50.13 40.59 -44.22
CA ASN A 323 50.30 39.15 -43.92
C ASN A 323 49.05 38.66 -43.16
N SER A 324 48.19 37.82 -43.75
CA SER A 324 48.28 36.35 -43.91
C SER A 324 48.14 35.54 -42.61
N LYS A 325 47.25 34.53 -42.70
CA LYS A 325 47.05 33.32 -41.86
C LYS A 325 46.09 33.50 -40.68
N SER A 326 44.92 32.84 -40.68
CA SER A 326 44.69 31.38 -40.59
C SER A 326 45.15 30.80 -39.26
N SER A 327 44.23 30.39 -38.39
CA SER A 327 43.90 28.97 -38.21
C SER A 327 43.08 28.75 -36.93
N TYR A 328 42.09 27.87 -37.08
CA TYR A 328 41.48 26.98 -36.09
C TYR A 328 42.19 26.81 -34.73
N LYS A 329 41.38 26.80 -33.67
CA LYS A 329 41.07 25.56 -32.93
C LYS A 329 39.68 25.64 -32.31
#